data_AF-A0A1A5JY01-F1
#
_entry.id   AF-A0A1A5JY01-F1
#
_cell.length_a   1.000
_cell.length_b   1.000
_cell.length_c   1.000
_cell.angle_alpha   90.00
_cell.angle_beta   90.00
_cell.angle_gamma   90.00
#
_symmetry.space_group_name_H-M   'P 1'
#
loop_
_entity.id
_entity.type
_entity.pdbx_description
1 polymer ?
#
loop_
_entity_poly.entity_id
_entity_poly.type
_entity_poly.pdbx_seq_one_letter_code
_entity_poly.pdbx_strand_id
1 'polypeptide(L)'
;MAAQQDANPAVVIAIREVDYLLAGSGRVEPAMNLRGLSAAVRARIAFARLSEAEVPAKRLVAIYLAVAALIEDDFESHRTREFQIVQSAKAAHRLASGTHRRWMMWNPKGEDVPFEIHAYPRSSGLVLRRIGEAMENVVDPLVGAAVPEIINQKTEKFGPHPSHHVAAG
;
A
#
# COMPACT_ATOMS: atom_id res chain seq x y z
N MET A 1 20.80 -28.00 10.75
CA MET A 1 21.46 -27.08 9.80
C MET A 1 20.36 -26.55 8.89
N ALA A 2 19.67 -25.49 9.30
CA ALA A 2 18.62 -24.89 8.48
C ALA A 2 19.31 -24.10 7.37
N ALA A 3 19.02 -24.44 6.11
CA ALA A 3 19.52 -23.70 4.98
C ALA A 3 19.05 -22.24 5.12
N GLN A 4 20.01 -21.34 5.31
CA GLN A 4 19.82 -19.93 5.05
C GLN A 4 19.43 -19.85 3.57
N GLN A 5 18.14 -19.67 3.27
CA GLN A 5 17.73 -19.34 1.92
C GLN A 5 18.40 -17.99 1.62
N ASP A 6 19.41 -18.00 0.75
CA ASP A 6 20.02 -16.77 0.26
C ASP A 6 18.89 -15.90 -0.27
N ALA A 7 18.65 -14.76 0.40
CA ALA A 7 17.56 -13.88 0.05
C ALA A 7 17.76 -13.45 -1.41
N ASN A 8 16.78 -13.76 -2.27
CA ASN A 8 16.84 -13.43 -3.70
C ASN A 8 17.32 -11.98 -3.87
N PRO A 9 18.48 -11.74 -4.51
CA PRO A 9 19.09 -10.41 -4.58
C PRO A 9 18.12 -9.35 -5.13
N ALA A 10 17.25 -9.72 -6.07
CA ALA A 10 16.26 -8.82 -6.64
C ALA A 10 15.23 -8.36 -5.59
N VAL A 11 14.80 -9.26 -4.69
CA VAL A 11 13.89 -8.94 -3.59
C VAL A 11 14.55 -8.00 -2.60
N VAL A 12 15.81 -8.24 -2.26
CA VAL A 12 16.58 -7.37 -1.35
C VAL A 12 16.73 -5.97 -1.96
N ILE A 13 17.02 -5.88 -3.26
CA ILE A 13 17.11 -4.60 -3.97
C ILE A 13 15.77 -3.87 -3.93
N ALA A 14 14.66 -4.53 -4.28
CA ALA A 14 13.35 -3.90 -4.26
C ALA A 14 12.96 -3.38 -2.87
N ILE A 15 13.26 -4.14 -1.80
CA ILE A 15 13.03 -3.68 -0.43
C ILE A 15 13.85 -2.43 -0.12
N ARG A 16 15.14 -2.40 -0.49
CA ARG A 16 16.00 -1.23 -0.27
C ARG A 16 15.55 0.00 -1.04
N GLU A 17 15.12 -0.17 -2.29
CA GLU A 17 14.58 0.92 -3.10
C GLU A 17 13.28 1.50 -2.51
N VAL A 18 12.40 0.65 -1.97
CA VAL A 18 11.23 1.12 -1.21
C VAL A 18 11.64 1.82 0.09
N ASP A 19 12.66 1.34 0.81
CA ASP A 19 13.19 2.03 1.98
C ASP A 19 13.70 3.43 1.61
N TYR A 20 14.42 3.58 0.49
CA TYR A 20 14.85 4.89 0.00
C TYR A 20 13.67 5.79 -0.36
N LEU A 21 12.62 5.24 -0.99
CA LEU A 21 11.39 5.97 -1.29
C LEU A 21 10.71 6.49 -0.01
N LEU A 22 10.64 5.67 1.03
CA LEU A 22 10.07 6.05 2.33
C LEU A 22 10.94 7.10 3.03
N ALA A 23 12.26 6.93 3.06
CA ALA A 23 13.18 7.88 3.67
C ALA A 23 13.19 9.25 2.95
N GLY A 24 13.04 9.25 1.63
CA GLY A 24 13.00 10.46 0.80
C GLY A 24 11.64 11.19 0.77
N SER A 25 10.63 10.68 1.47
CA SER A 25 9.26 11.21 1.39
C SER A 25 9.03 12.53 2.16
N GLY A 26 9.95 12.92 3.03
CA GLY A 26 9.94 14.23 3.70
C GLY A 26 8.94 14.31 4.86
N ARG A 27 8.33 15.49 5.05
CA ARG A 27 7.51 15.79 6.24
C ARG A 27 6.10 15.23 6.12
N VAL A 28 5.61 14.64 7.22
CA VAL A 28 4.20 14.30 7.38
C VAL A 28 3.34 15.54 7.54
N GLU A 29 2.22 15.57 6.81
CA GLU A 29 1.15 16.52 7.04
C GLU A 29 -0.14 15.80 7.48
N PRO A 30 -0.85 16.34 8.48
CA PRO A 30 -2.11 15.79 8.92
C PRO A 30 -3.20 15.81 7.84
N ALA A 31 -4.16 14.89 7.89
CA ALA A 31 -5.15 14.70 6.82
C ALA A 31 -5.96 15.97 6.44
N MET A 32 -6.28 16.83 7.42
CA MET A 32 -6.97 18.10 7.18
C MET A 32 -6.16 19.11 6.33
N ASN A 33 -4.83 19.04 6.36
CA ASN A 33 -3.95 19.94 5.63
C ASN A 33 -3.78 19.54 4.15
N LEU A 34 -4.32 18.39 3.74
CA LEU A 34 -4.10 17.85 2.39
C LEU A 34 -5.01 18.46 1.32
N ARG A 35 -6.02 19.25 1.73
CA ARG A 35 -6.95 19.89 0.80
C ARG A 35 -6.21 20.99 0.02
N GLY A 36 -6.42 21.02 -1.30
CA GLY A 36 -5.80 22.01 -2.19
C GLY A 36 -4.40 21.65 -2.67
N LEU A 37 -3.74 20.64 -2.07
CA LEU A 37 -2.44 20.16 -2.53
C LEU A 37 -2.55 19.33 -3.81
N SER A 38 -1.51 19.39 -4.64
CA SER A 38 -1.43 18.60 -5.87
C SER A 38 -1.37 17.09 -5.59
N ALA A 39 -1.76 16.27 -6.57
CA ALA A 39 -1.75 14.82 -6.40
C ALA A 39 -0.35 14.27 -6.08
N ALA A 40 0.69 14.83 -6.70
CA ALA A 40 2.08 14.44 -6.46
C ALA A 40 2.54 14.75 -5.03
N VAL A 41 2.19 15.93 -4.50
CA VAL A 41 2.50 16.31 -3.12
C VAL A 41 1.76 15.39 -2.14
N ARG A 42 0.47 15.13 -2.39
CA ARG A 42 -0.34 14.23 -1.56
C ARG A 42 0.18 12.79 -1.56
N ALA A 43 0.66 12.29 -2.70
CA ALA A 43 1.29 10.97 -2.80
C ALA A 43 2.59 10.90 -1.98
N ARG A 44 3.42 11.94 -2.06
CA ARG A 44 4.64 12.06 -1.25
C ARG A 44 4.33 12.05 0.25
N ILE A 45 3.35 12.84 0.68
CA ILE A 45 2.89 12.86 2.07
C ILE A 45 2.33 11.50 2.49
N ALA A 46 1.67 10.76 1.59
CA ALA A 46 1.21 9.41 1.90
C ALA A 46 2.39 8.47 2.21
N PHE A 47 3.50 8.55 1.48
CA PHE A 47 4.72 7.81 1.82
C PHE A 47 5.35 8.28 3.14
N ALA A 48 5.36 9.59 3.41
CA ALA A 48 5.83 10.12 4.69
C ALA A 48 5.03 9.57 5.87
N ARG A 49 3.71 9.45 5.70
CA ARG A 49 2.83 8.88 6.71
C ARG A 49 3.03 7.38 6.90
N LEU A 50 3.33 6.64 5.83
CA LEU A 50 3.72 5.23 5.93
C LEU A 50 5.04 5.08 6.70
N SER A 51 6.00 5.99 6.45
CA SER A 51 7.28 6.03 7.16
C SER A 51 7.11 6.37 8.66
N GLU A 52 6.32 7.40 8.99
CA GLU A 52 5.99 7.77 10.39
C GLU A 52 5.23 6.66 11.13
N ALA A 53 4.38 5.92 10.42
CA ALA A 53 3.70 4.74 10.96
C ALA A 53 4.58 3.48 11.00
N GLU A 54 5.90 3.62 10.73
CA GLU A 54 6.89 2.55 10.75
C GLU A 54 6.50 1.34 9.88
N VAL A 55 5.80 1.58 8.77
CA VAL A 55 5.38 0.52 7.85
C VAL A 55 6.63 -0.05 7.16
N PRO A 56 6.96 -1.34 7.34
CA PRO A 56 8.18 -1.89 6.77
C PRO A 56 8.12 -1.89 5.23
N ALA A 57 9.22 -1.53 4.55
CA ALA A 57 9.29 -1.57 3.09
C ALA A 57 8.91 -2.92 2.49
N LYS A 58 9.36 -4.03 3.13
CA LYS A 58 8.98 -5.39 2.75
C LYS A 58 7.45 -5.62 2.71
N ARG A 59 6.69 -4.92 3.55
CA ARG A 59 5.22 -5.00 3.56
C ARG A 59 4.62 -4.33 2.32
N LEU A 60 5.20 -3.23 1.86
CA LEU A 60 4.74 -2.54 0.65
C LEU A 60 5.05 -3.34 -0.61
N VAL A 61 6.25 -3.96 -0.69
CA VAL A 61 6.60 -4.91 -1.74
C VAL A 61 5.64 -6.09 -1.76
N ALA A 62 5.39 -6.70 -0.59
CA ALA A 62 4.47 -7.82 -0.46
C ALA A 62 3.03 -7.45 -0.85
N ILE A 63 2.55 -6.26 -0.50
CA ILE A 63 1.22 -5.77 -0.92
C ILE A 63 1.12 -5.69 -2.43
N TYR A 64 2.13 -5.12 -3.09
CA TYR A 64 2.11 -4.97 -4.55
C TYR A 64 2.07 -6.34 -5.25
N LEU A 65 2.96 -7.25 -4.85
CA LEU A 65 3.02 -8.61 -5.40
C LEU A 65 1.75 -9.41 -5.11
N ALA A 66 1.18 -9.29 -3.91
CA ALA A 66 -0.06 -9.97 -3.54
C ALA A 66 -1.24 -9.46 -4.38
N VAL A 67 -1.35 -8.16 -4.62
CA VAL A 67 -2.40 -7.60 -5.48
C VAL A 67 -2.24 -8.06 -6.93
N ALA A 68 -1.01 -8.05 -7.46
CA ALA A 68 -0.74 -8.56 -8.80
C ALA A 68 -1.12 -10.04 -8.93
N ALA A 69 -0.76 -10.87 -7.94
CA ALA A 69 -1.12 -12.28 -7.92
C ALA A 69 -2.63 -12.51 -7.80
N LEU A 70 -3.34 -11.73 -6.97
CA LEU A 70 -4.80 -11.82 -6.87
C LEU A 70 -5.51 -11.42 -8.17
N ILE A 71 -4.99 -10.43 -8.89
CA ILE A 71 -5.57 -10.01 -10.19
C ILE A 71 -5.32 -11.07 -11.25
N GLU A 72 -4.11 -11.64 -11.29
CA GLU A 72 -3.74 -12.65 -12.28
C GLU A 72 -4.50 -13.96 -12.07
N ASP A 73 -4.69 -14.36 -10.81
CA ASP A 73 -5.39 -15.58 -10.40
C ASP A 73 -6.92 -15.49 -10.58
N ASP A 74 -7.49 -14.29 -10.63
CA ASP A 74 -8.92 -14.10 -10.82
C ASP A 74 -9.27 -13.87 -12.31
N PHE A 75 -9.96 -14.84 -12.91
CA PHE A 75 -10.37 -14.78 -14.32
C PHE A 75 -11.45 -13.72 -14.60
N GLU A 76 -12.13 -13.19 -13.58
CA GLU A 76 -13.13 -12.13 -13.72
C GLU A 76 -12.55 -10.73 -13.45
N SER A 77 -11.28 -10.62 -13.06
CA SER A 77 -10.66 -9.37 -12.66
C SER A 77 -10.28 -8.47 -13.84
N HIS A 78 -10.27 -7.16 -13.60
CA HIS A 78 -9.71 -6.20 -14.54
C HIS A 78 -8.18 -6.35 -14.63
N ARG A 79 -7.68 -6.69 -15.81
CA ARG A 79 -6.23 -6.90 -16.06
C ARG A 79 -5.48 -5.66 -16.54
N THR A 80 -6.04 -4.47 -16.33
CA THR A 80 -5.37 -3.23 -16.75
C THR A 80 -4.30 -2.85 -15.73
N ARG A 81 -3.15 -2.34 -16.21
CA ARG A 81 -2.09 -1.80 -15.36
C ARG A 81 -2.62 -0.77 -14.36
N GLU A 82 -3.50 0.14 -14.82
CA GLU A 82 -4.14 1.16 -13.97
C GLU A 82 -4.88 0.53 -12.78
N PHE A 83 -5.63 -0.55 -13.03
CA PHE A 83 -6.36 -1.23 -11.97
C PHE A 83 -5.40 -1.79 -10.92
N GLN A 84 -4.36 -2.51 -11.33
CA GLN A 84 -3.34 -3.06 -10.43
C GLN A 84 -2.67 -1.98 -9.57
N ILE A 85 -2.13 -0.93 -10.18
CA ILE A 85 -1.41 0.11 -9.44
C ILE A 85 -2.34 0.85 -8.46
N VAL A 86 -3.61 1.07 -8.83
CA VAL A 86 -4.58 1.73 -7.95
C VAL A 86 -4.99 0.83 -6.79
N GLN A 87 -5.19 -0.48 -7.00
CA GLN A 87 -5.52 -1.40 -5.91
C GLN A 87 -4.34 -1.56 -4.94
N SER A 88 -3.11 -1.71 -5.46
CA SER A 88 -1.88 -1.76 -4.66
C SER A 88 -1.72 -0.49 -3.82
N ALA A 89 -1.87 0.69 -4.44
CA ALA A 89 -1.82 1.96 -3.75
C ALA A 89 -2.90 2.10 -2.69
N LYS A 90 -4.14 1.65 -2.97
CA LYS A 90 -5.26 1.72 -2.04
C LYS A 90 -5.02 0.82 -0.82
N ALA A 91 -4.50 -0.38 -1.02
CA ALA A 91 -4.14 -1.30 0.06
C ALA A 91 -3.03 -0.72 0.94
N ALA A 92 -1.95 -0.20 0.34
CA ALA A 92 -0.89 0.48 1.07
C ALA A 92 -1.40 1.71 1.84
N HIS A 93 -2.17 2.58 1.17
CA HIS A 93 -2.65 3.83 1.76
C HIS A 93 -3.50 3.61 3.02
N ARG A 94 -4.30 2.54 3.07
CA ARG A 94 -5.12 2.21 4.24
C ARG A 94 -4.29 1.98 5.51
N LEU A 95 -3.02 1.61 5.41
CA LEU A 95 -2.14 1.35 6.56
C LEU A 95 -1.86 2.62 7.40
N ALA A 96 -1.83 3.81 6.80
CA ALA A 96 -1.43 5.05 7.48
C ALA A 96 -2.27 6.29 7.05
N SER A 97 -3.45 6.08 6.48
CA SER A 97 -4.29 7.19 5.98
C SER A 97 -5.02 7.98 7.06
N GLY A 98 -5.26 7.44 8.25
CA GLY A 98 -6.01 8.12 9.32
C GLY A 98 -5.19 9.13 10.12
N THR A 99 -5.78 10.27 10.46
CA THR A 99 -5.26 11.19 11.47
C THR A 99 -6.18 11.17 12.68
N HIS A 100 -5.60 10.86 13.84
CA HIS A 100 -6.26 10.79 15.13
C HIS A 100 -5.58 11.79 16.06
N ARG A 101 -6.32 12.77 16.59
CA ARG A 101 -5.78 13.76 17.54
C ARG A 101 -6.77 13.96 18.68
N ARG A 102 -6.25 13.96 19.90
CA ARG A 102 -6.99 14.27 21.13
C ARG A 102 -6.28 15.38 21.89
N TRP A 103 -7.01 16.38 22.37
CA TRP A 103 -6.47 17.44 23.22
C TRP A 103 -7.54 17.96 24.20
N MET A 104 -7.12 18.71 25.20
CA MET A 104 -8.01 19.41 26.12
C MET A 104 -8.35 20.79 25.55
N MET A 105 -9.63 21.06 25.36
CA MET A 105 -10.11 22.34 24.88
C MET A 105 -10.49 23.20 26.08
N TRP A 106 -9.91 24.40 26.12
CA TRP A 106 -10.20 25.36 27.17
C TRP A 106 -11.70 25.69 27.24
N ASN A 107 -12.26 25.61 28.44
CA ASN A 107 -13.68 25.83 28.69
C ASN A 107 -13.89 27.05 29.62
N PRO A 108 -14.51 28.14 29.15
CA PRO A 108 -14.74 29.32 29.99
C PRO A 108 -15.70 29.10 31.17
N LYS A 109 -16.44 27.97 31.20
CA LYS A 109 -17.50 27.69 32.19
C LYS A 109 -17.12 26.63 33.23
N GLY A 110 -15.88 26.14 33.24
CA GLY A 110 -15.46 25.09 34.17
C GLY A 110 -14.20 24.37 33.70
N GLU A 111 -14.13 23.07 33.97
CA GLU A 111 -12.99 22.24 33.55
C GLU A 111 -12.89 22.16 32.03
N ASP A 112 -11.64 22.12 31.56
CA ASP A 112 -11.32 21.87 30.16
C ASP A 112 -11.97 20.56 29.68
N VAL A 113 -12.47 20.57 28.44
CA VAL A 113 -13.20 19.44 27.89
C VAL A 113 -12.32 18.66 26.91
N PRO A 114 -12.31 17.31 26.97
CA PRO A 114 -11.59 16.52 25.98
C PRO A 114 -12.24 16.67 24.60
N PHE A 115 -11.42 16.93 23.59
CA PHE A 115 -11.84 17.01 22.19
C PHE A 115 -11.02 16.03 21.34
N GLU A 116 -11.68 15.41 20.35
CA GLU A 116 -11.06 14.43 19.46
C GLU A 116 -11.43 14.67 17.99
N ILE A 117 -10.47 14.49 17.09
CA ILE A 117 -10.68 14.50 15.64
C ILE A 117 -10.20 13.18 15.02
N HIS A 118 -11.07 12.61 14.18
CA HIS A 118 -10.74 11.54 13.24
C HIS A 118 -10.89 12.07 11.82
N ALA A 119 -9.78 12.14 11.07
CA ALA A 119 -9.78 12.63 9.70
C ALA A 119 -9.09 11.63 8.77
N TYR A 120 -9.74 11.32 7.65
CA TYR A 120 -9.20 10.47 6.60
C TYR A 120 -9.15 11.27 5.29
N PRO A 121 -8.00 11.34 4.61
CA PRO A 121 -7.93 11.99 3.32
C PRO A 121 -8.74 11.19 2.31
N ARG A 122 -9.43 11.93 1.43
CA ARG A 122 -10.17 11.30 0.34
C ARG A 122 -9.20 10.54 -0.57
N SER A 123 -9.43 9.24 -0.73
CA SER A 123 -8.76 8.42 -1.75
C SER A 123 -9.16 8.95 -3.13
N SER A 124 -8.25 9.68 -3.79
CA SER A 124 -8.46 10.26 -5.12
C SER A 124 -7.68 9.45 -6.15
N GLY A 125 -8.31 9.12 -7.29
CA GLY A 125 -7.71 8.29 -8.33
C GLY A 125 -6.32 8.78 -8.76
N LEU A 126 -6.14 10.10 -8.98
CA LEU A 126 -4.85 10.67 -9.34
C LEU A 126 -3.78 10.49 -8.26
N VAL A 127 -4.14 10.55 -6.97
CA VAL A 127 -3.18 10.31 -5.87
C VAL A 127 -2.80 8.84 -5.82
N LEU A 128 -3.79 7.94 -5.91
CA LEU A 128 -3.55 6.50 -5.90
C LEU A 128 -2.70 6.07 -7.09
N ARG A 129 -2.94 6.63 -8.28
CA ARG A 129 -2.10 6.39 -9.45
C ARG A 129 -0.64 6.74 -9.17
N ARG A 130 -0.35 7.93 -8.61
CA ARG A 130 1.02 8.35 -8.30
C ARG A 130 1.69 7.47 -7.24
N ILE A 131 0.96 7.04 -6.23
CA ILE A 131 1.47 6.10 -5.21
C ILE A 131 1.79 4.75 -5.88
N GLY A 132 0.85 4.25 -6.68
CA GLY A 132 0.95 2.96 -7.35
C GLY A 132 2.09 2.91 -8.38
N GLU A 133 2.26 3.95 -9.19
CA GLU A 133 3.40 4.11 -10.12
C GLU A 133 4.74 4.10 -9.38
N ALA A 134 4.83 4.79 -8.24
CA ALA A 134 6.06 4.80 -7.46
C ALA A 134 6.40 3.41 -6.87
N MET A 135 5.39 2.64 -6.44
CA MET A 135 5.59 1.27 -5.97
C MET A 135 5.94 0.32 -7.12
N GLU A 136 5.22 0.42 -8.25
CA GLU A 136 5.45 -0.40 -9.43
C GLU A 136 6.87 -0.22 -9.97
N ASN A 137 7.35 1.01 -10.11
CA ASN A 137 8.70 1.26 -10.64
C ASN A 137 9.80 0.49 -9.88
N VAL A 138 9.56 0.18 -8.60
CA VAL A 138 10.47 -0.59 -7.77
C VAL A 138 10.21 -2.10 -7.82
N VAL A 139 8.95 -2.51 -7.88
CA VAL A 139 8.53 -3.92 -7.69
C VAL A 139 8.31 -4.66 -9.02
N ASP A 140 8.02 -3.96 -10.12
CA ASP A 140 7.73 -4.53 -11.44
C ASP A 140 8.75 -5.59 -11.91
N PRO A 141 10.08 -5.42 -11.70
CA PRO A 141 11.06 -6.43 -12.09
C PRO A 141 10.87 -7.80 -11.40
N LEU A 142 10.18 -7.85 -10.26
CA LEU A 142 9.90 -9.08 -9.52
C LEU A 142 8.64 -9.79 -9.99
N VAL A 143 7.70 -9.06 -10.61
CA VAL A 143 6.32 -9.53 -10.86
C VAL A 143 6.32 -10.83 -11.66
N GLY A 144 7.05 -10.87 -12.78
CA GLY A 144 7.05 -12.03 -13.67
C GLY A 144 7.53 -13.33 -13.04
N ALA A 145 8.46 -13.27 -12.08
CA ALA A 145 8.97 -14.45 -11.38
C ALA A 145 8.17 -14.76 -10.11
N ALA A 146 7.75 -13.73 -9.36
CA ALA A 146 7.14 -13.91 -8.05
C ALA A 146 5.64 -14.25 -8.13
N VAL A 147 4.90 -13.68 -9.08
CA VAL A 147 3.44 -13.87 -9.15
C VAL A 147 3.04 -15.33 -9.36
N PRO A 148 3.61 -16.08 -10.34
CA PRO A 148 3.26 -17.49 -10.52
C PRO A 148 3.53 -18.33 -9.27
N GLU A 149 4.66 -18.08 -8.60
CA GLU A 149 5.02 -18.77 -7.36
C GLU A 149 4.05 -18.47 -6.22
N ILE A 150 3.63 -17.21 -6.06
CA ILE A 150 2.64 -16.81 -5.06
C ILE A 150 1.30 -17.50 -5.33
N ILE A 151 0.87 -17.58 -6.60
CA ILE A 151 -0.37 -18.26 -7.00
C ILE A 151 -0.29 -19.76 -6.71
N ASN A 152 0.84 -20.41 -7.03
CA ASN A 152 1.05 -21.82 -6.72
C ASN A 152 0.94 -22.07 -5.22
N GLN A 153 1.67 -21.31 -4.39
CA GLN A 153 1.62 -21.45 -2.93
C GLN A 153 0.22 -21.18 -2.36
N LYS A 154 -0.48 -20.18 -2.89
CA LYS A 154 -1.88 -19.90 -2.51
C LYS A 154 -2.79 -21.09 -2.86
N THR A 155 -2.64 -21.64 -4.07
CA THR A 155 -3.45 -22.75 -4.58
C THR A 155 -3.21 -24.03 -3.80
N GLU A 156 -1.95 -24.35 -3.49
CA GLU A 156 -1.60 -25.49 -2.62
C GLU A 156 -2.22 -25.38 -1.23
N LYS A 157 -2.32 -24.16 -0.69
CA LYS A 157 -2.82 -23.91 0.66
C LYS A 157 -4.34 -23.81 0.76
N PHE A 158 -4.99 -23.18 -0.23
CA PHE A 158 -6.39 -22.80 -0.17
C PHE A 158 -7.27 -23.44 -1.27
N GLY A 159 -6.67 -24.15 -2.20
CA GLY A 159 -7.34 -24.65 -3.40
C GLY A 159 -7.38 -23.62 -4.54
N PRO A 160 -7.90 -24.02 -5.71
CA PRO A 160 -8.01 -23.16 -6.89
C PRO A 160 -8.95 -21.96 -6.63
N HIS A 161 -8.77 -20.89 -7.40
CA HIS A 161 -9.66 -19.74 -7.32
C HIS A 161 -11.08 -20.12 -7.76
N PRO A 162 -12.15 -19.59 -7.12
CA PRO A 162 -13.52 -19.92 -7.50
C PRO A 162 -13.85 -19.65 -8.98
N SER A 163 -13.24 -18.61 -9.59
CA SER A 163 -13.42 -18.31 -11.02
C SER A 163 -12.69 -19.26 -11.97
N HIS A 164 -11.84 -20.17 -11.47
CA HIS A 164 -11.24 -21.23 -12.28
C HIS A 164 -12.22 -22.35 -12.61
N HIS A 165 -13.33 -22.45 -11.87
CA HIS A 165 -14.46 -23.29 -12.23
C HIS A 165 -15.20 -22.62 -13.40
N VAL A 166 -14.64 -22.71 -14.60
CA VAL A 166 -15.41 -22.43 -15.80
C VAL A 166 -16.61 -23.37 -15.76
N ALA A 167 -17.79 -22.76 -15.74
CA ALA A 167 -19.08 -23.41 -15.78
C ALA A 167 -19.06 -24.56 -16.79
N ALA A 168 -19.55 -25.73 -16.39
CA ALA A 168 -20.01 -26.72 -17.34
C ALA A 168 -21.10 -26.06 -18.19
N GLY A 169 -20.73 -25.63 -19.41
CA GLY A 169 -21.58 -24.98 -20.39
C GLY A 169 -21.14 -25.41 -21.78
#